data_AF-A0A1G9DWC8-F1
#
_entry.id   AF-A0A1G9DWC8-F1
#
_cell.length_a   1.000
_cell.length_b   1.000
_cell.length_c   1.000
_cell.angle_alpha   90.00
_cell.angle_beta   90.00
_cell.angle_gamma   90.00
#
_symmetry.space_group_name_H-M   'P 1'
#
loop_
_entity.id
_entity.type
_entity.pdbx_description
1 polymer ?
#
loop_
_entity_poly.entity_id
_entity_poly.type
_entity_poly.pdbx_seq_one_letter_code
_entity_poly.pdbx_strand_id
1 'polypeptide(L)' 'MKRWEFKVGCTLLGWCPVEAAMELDTSPGTILKHLEGELDAELQGKVIENATKVFQRKRLSIESRI' A
#
# COMPACT_ATOMS: atom_id res chain seq x y z
N MET A 1 0.04 8.33 -5.70
CA MET A 1 1.07 7.78 -4.80
C MET A 1 2.15 7.16 -5.68
N LYS A 2 3.42 7.47 -5.39
CA LYS A 2 4.56 6.84 -6.06
C LYS A 2 4.71 5.37 -5.66
N ARG A 3 5.29 4.55 -6.53
CA ARG A 3 5.49 3.12 -6.26
C ARG A 3 6.30 2.86 -4.99
N TRP A 4 7.35 3.62 -4.73
CA TRP A 4 8.14 3.45 -3.51
C TRP A 4 7.31 3.72 -2.25
N GLU A 5 6.41 4.71 -2.27
CA GLU A 5 5.54 5.04 -1.13
C GLU A 5 4.62 3.86 -0.82
N PHE A 6 4.05 3.24 -1.87
CA PHE A 6 3.21 2.06 -1.74
C PHE A 6 3.98 0.88 -1.12
N LYS A 7 5.18 0.62 -1.64
CA LYS A 7 6.05 -0.46 -1.14
C LYS A 7 6.45 -0.25 0.31
N VAL A 8 6.84 0.97 0.69
CA VAL A 8 7.19 1.32 2.08
C VAL A 8 5.97 1.19 2.98
N GLY A 9 4.79 1.63 2.54
CA GLY A 9 3.55 1.49 3.30
C GLY A 9 3.22 0.04 3.63
N CYS A 10 3.29 -0.86 2.65
CA CYS A 10 3.11 -2.30 2.87
C CYS A 10 4.16 -2.86 3.85
N THR A 11 5.43 -2.51 3.68
CA THR A 11 6.51 -2.98 4.58
C THR A 11 6.33 -2.51 6.02
N LEU A 12 5.97 -1.24 6.23
CA LEU A 12 5.77 -0.67 7.57
C LEU A 12 4.57 -1.30 8.29
N LEU A 13 3.56 -1.75 7.55
CA LEU A 13 2.42 -2.48 8.09
C LEU A 13 2.69 -3.98 8.25
N GLY A 14 3.86 -4.46 7.84
CA GLY A 14 4.22 -5.88 7.87
C GLY A 14 3.44 -6.72 6.86
N TRP A 15 2.89 -6.10 5.82
CA TRP A 15 2.08 -6.81 4.82
C TRP A 15 2.93 -7.46 3.75
N CYS A 16 2.80 -8.78 3.62
CA CYS A 16 3.14 -9.50 2.41
C CYS A 16 2.09 -9.27 1.30
N PRO A 17 2.36 -9.66 0.04
CA PRO A 17 1.43 -9.44 -1.07
C PRO A 17 0.03 -10.03 -0.86
N VAL A 18 -0.10 -11.11 -0.10
CA VAL A 18 -1.40 -11.74 0.21
C VAL A 18 -2.18 -10.91 1.21
N GLU A 19 -1.54 -10.45 2.30
CA GLU A 19 -2.17 -9.61 3.32
C GLU A 19 -2.59 -8.26 2.73
N ALA A 20 -1.70 -7.63 1.94
CA ALA A 20 -2.03 -6.40 1.22
C ALA A 20 -3.22 -6.59 0.25
N ALA A 21 -3.33 -7.75 -0.39
CA ALA A 21 -4.46 -8.03 -1.27
C ALA A 21 -5.79 -8.13 -0.50
N MET A 22 -5.77 -8.77 0.67
CA MET A 22 -6.94 -8.85 1.55
C MET A 22 -7.37 -7.49 2.09
N GLU A 23 -6.42 -6.70 2.59
CA GLU A 23 -6.69 -5.38 3.18
C GLU A 23 -7.12 -4.33 2.15
N LEU A 24 -6.70 -4.48 0.89
CA LEU A 24 -7.02 -3.56 -0.20
C LEU A 24 -8.15 -4.04 -1.12
N ASP A 25 -8.79 -5.17 -0.79
CA ASP A 25 -9.87 -5.79 -1.54
C ASP A 25 -9.51 -6.01 -3.02
N THR A 26 -8.41 -6.73 -3.24
CA THR A 26 -7.89 -7.04 -4.58
C THR A 26 -7.21 -8.40 -4.62
N SER A 27 -6.56 -8.73 -5.75
CA SER A 27 -5.82 -9.99 -5.91
C SER A 27 -4.33 -9.82 -5.59
N PRO A 28 -3.64 -10.86 -5.07
CA PRO A 28 -2.19 -10.83 -4.87
C PRO A 28 -1.41 -10.51 -6.15
N GLY A 29 -1.88 -11.00 -7.31
CA GLY A 29 -1.27 -10.69 -8.60
C GLY A 29 -1.33 -9.21 -8.96
N THR A 30 -2.40 -8.51 -8.58
CA THR A 30 -2.51 -7.05 -8.73
C THR A 30 -1.49 -6.33 -7.84
N ILE A 31 -1.34 -6.78 -6.58
CA ILE A 31 -0.36 -6.21 -5.65
C ILE A 31 1.07 -6.39 -6.18
N LEU A 32 1.43 -7.59 -6.65
CA LEU A 32 2.75 -7.86 -7.22
C LEU A 32 3.09 -6.91 -8.37
N LYS A 33 2.16 -6.70 -9.31
CA LYS A 33 2.35 -5.74 -10.41
C LYS A 33 2.60 -4.31 -9.92
N HIS A 34 1.98 -3.90 -8.81
CA HIS A 34 2.20 -2.58 -8.23
C HIS A 34 3.55 -2.49 -7.48
N LEU A 35 4.08 -3.60 -6.96
CA LEU A 35 5.37 -3.67 -6.29
C LEU A 35 6.57 -3.77 -7.25
N GLU A 36 6.34 -4.23 -8.49
CA GLU A 36 7.36 -4.38 -9.54
C GLU A 36 7.51 -3.12 -10.40
N GLY A 37 8.72 -2.86 -10.90
CA GLY A 37 9.05 -1.76 -11.81
C GLY A 37 9.75 -0.56 -11.13
N GLU A 38 9.85 0.56 -11.86
CA GLU A 38 10.55 1.77 -11.42
C GLU A 38 9.94 2.41 -10.17
N LEU A 39 10.77 2.74 -9.18
CA LEU A 39 10.32 3.21 -7.87
C LEU A 39 9.61 4.58 -7.91
N ASP A 40 10.02 5.46 -8.82
CA ASP A 40 9.44 6.81 -8.96
C ASP A 40 8.17 6.86 -9.82
N ALA A 41 7.76 5.74 -10.41
CA ALA A 41 6.54 5.69 -11.20
C ALA A 41 5.31 6.00 -10.34
N GLU A 42 4.43 6.85 -10.88
CA GLU A 42 3.16 7.18 -10.24
C GLU A 42 2.19 6.01 -10.42
N LEU A 43 1.65 5.50 -9.31
CA LEU A 43 0.61 4.47 -9.32
C LEU A 43 -0.77 5.10 -9.23
N GLN A 44 -1.72 4.55 -9.97
CA GLN A 44 -3.09 5.03 -10.04
C GLN A 44 -4.10 3.89 -10.06
N GLY A 45 -5.36 4.21 -9.77
CA GLY A 45 -6.49 3.29 -9.75
C GLY A 45 -7.00 2.97 -8.36
N LYS A 46 -8.15 2.28 -8.31
CA LYS A 46 -8.95 2.04 -7.09
C LYS A 46 -8.14 1.40 -5.95
N VAL A 47 -7.26 0.45 -6.26
CA VAL A 47 -6.39 -0.21 -5.26
C VAL A 47 -5.46 0.80 -4.58
N ILE A 48 -4.88 1.73 -5.35
CA ILE A 48 -3.94 2.74 -4.85
C ILE A 48 -4.68 3.81 -4.05
N GLU A 49 -5.88 4.19 -4.48
CA GLU A 49 -6.76 5.07 -3.71
C GLU A 49 -7.14 4.45 -2.34
N ASN A 50 -7.48 3.16 -2.34
CA ASN A 50 -7.75 2.41 -1.11
C ASN A 50 -6.51 2.37 -0.21
N ALA A 51 -5.35 2.04 -0.77
CA ALA A 51 -4.09 1.98 -0.04
C ALA A 51 -3.73 3.33 0.61
N THR A 52 -3.88 4.42 -0.14
CA THR A 52 -3.66 5.78 0.37
C THR A 52 -4.54 6.05 1.60
N LYS A 53 -5.83 5.73 1.53
CA LYS A 53 -6.78 5.90 2.65
C LYS A 53 -6.43 5.01 3.85
N VAL A 54 -5.97 3.78 3.63
CA VAL A 54 -5.61 2.86 4.72
C VAL A 54 -4.32 3.31 5.39
N PHE A 55 -3.29 3.64 4.62
CA PHE A 55 -2.00 4.10 5.14
C PHE A 55 -2.17 5.39 5.96
N GLN A 56 -2.95 6.35 5.47
CA GLN A 56 -3.26 7.57 6.22
C GLN A 56 -3.96 7.27 7.55
N ARG A 57 -5.01 6.42 7.54
CA ARG A 57 -5.72 6.04 8.77
C ARG A 57 -4.83 5.32 9.78
N LYS A 58 -3.96 4.42 9.32
CA LYS A 58 -3.04 3.67 10.18
C LYS A 58 -1.91 4.58 10.71
N ARG A 59 -1.44 5.55 9.92
CA ARG A 59 -0.44 6.55 10.38
C ARG A 59 -0.98 7.38 11.54
N LEU A 60 -2.23 7.86 11.45
CA LEU A 60 -2.90 8.59 12.52
C LEU A 60 -3.05 7.75 13.80
N SER A 61 -3.27 6.43 13.66
CA SER A 61 -3.33 5.53 14.82
C SER A 61 -1.98 5.35 15.52
N ILE A 62 -0.86 5.48 14.81
CA ILE A 62 0.48 5.40 15.39
C ILE A 62 0.80 6.71 16.13
N GLU A 63 0.49 7.86 15.53
CA GLU A 63 0.71 9.18 16.14
C GLU A 63 -0.13 9.38 17.42
N SER A 64 -1.35 8.83 17.51
CA SER A 64 -2.17 8.94 18.74
C SER A 64 -1.69 8.10 19.94
N ARG A 65 -0.69 7.24 19.74
CA ARG A 65 -0.16 6.32 20.77
C ARG A 65 1.15 6.81 21.40
N ILE A 66 1.62 8.00 21.01
CA ILE A 66 2.79 8.69 21.56
C ILE A 66 2.29 9.85 22.40
#